data_AF-A0A1E7JA45-F1
#
_entry.id   AF-A0A1E7JA45-F1
#
_cell.length_a   1.000
_cell.length_b   1.000
_cell.length_c   1.000
_cell.angle_alpha   90.00
_cell.angle_beta   90.00
_cell.angle_gamma   90.00
#
_symmetry.space_group_name_H-M   'P 1'
#
loop_
_entity.id
_entity.type
_entity.pdbx_description
1 polymer ?
#
loop_
_entity_poly.entity_id
_entity_poly.type
_entity_poly.pdbx_seq_one_letter_code
_entity_poly.pdbx_strand_id
1 'polypeptide(L)'
;MSRKLKATFWVIMTTALTCGFLHHLIPPEVLNFERLHIFLFNLCGGGTLLIYFTEDRQNLSPKALIFLLLAVSFAFCAFMEWYALTLIIPLALAAITETVRVQHFGSCLPKGLFSPGESTARKFHQAALLCLSLGLFISIPATLNSVYGHWITLDKLKLDTFFLGFSFPISLISMSVIFSLMKEECQPLICMLKEISFWIINLGVIIFFLFILANWFLPQVAIATTLFFTVSFILYLYLHQGVRLQQKAFLTSGIFFLVITAITGIIYILLEFSVDYNPQETLPLLRMHAFTALYGWNLS
;
A
#
# COMPACT_ATOMS: atom_id res chain seq x y z
N MET A 1 5.49 5.39 -21.16
CA MET A 1 6.14 6.45 -20.35
C MET A 1 7.14 7.25 -21.17
N SER A 2 7.00 8.58 -21.17
CA SER A 2 7.97 9.51 -21.75
C SER A 2 9.30 9.54 -20.98
N ARG A 3 10.40 9.95 -21.63
CA ARG A 3 11.73 10.06 -20.99
C ARG A 3 11.73 11.03 -19.80
N LYS A 4 11.00 12.14 -19.91
CA LYS A 4 10.87 13.15 -18.83
C LYS A 4 10.22 12.53 -17.59
N LEU A 5 9.14 11.79 -17.77
CA LEU A 5 8.43 11.14 -16.67
C LEU A 5 9.28 10.07 -15.97
N LYS A 6 10.03 9.27 -16.75
CA LYS A 6 10.98 8.30 -16.19
C LYS A 6 12.06 9.00 -15.34
N ALA A 7 12.60 10.12 -15.82
CA ALA A 7 13.58 10.90 -15.07
C ALA A 7 12.98 11.46 -13.77
N THR A 8 11.74 11.98 -13.81
CA THR A 8 11.04 12.46 -12.60
C THR A 8 10.87 11.35 -11.56
N PHE A 9 10.38 10.17 -11.95
CA PHE A 9 10.26 9.04 -11.03
C PHE A 9 11.62 8.59 -10.52
N TRP A 10 12.65 8.55 -11.37
CA TRP A 10 13.99 8.18 -10.95
C TRP A 10 14.51 9.13 -9.86
N VAL A 11 14.38 10.44 -10.04
CA VAL A 11 14.76 11.44 -9.03
C VAL A 11 13.97 11.26 -7.73
N ILE A 12 12.64 11.08 -7.80
CA ILE A 12 11.80 10.89 -6.62
C ILE A 12 12.18 9.61 -5.87
N MET A 13 12.36 8.50 -6.58
CA MET A 13 12.72 7.21 -5.99
C MET A 13 14.13 7.23 -5.39
N THR A 14 15.10 7.84 -6.07
CA THR A 14 16.46 8.02 -5.52
C THR A 14 16.41 8.88 -4.26
N THR A 15 15.68 9.99 -4.29
CA THR A 15 15.53 10.87 -3.12
C THR A 15 14.85 10.15 -1.97
N ALA A 16 13.78 9.41 -2.24
CA ALA A 16 13.10 8.58 -1.25
C ALA A 16 14.09 7.60 -0.62
N LEU A 17 14.82 6.81 -1.42
CA LEU A 17 15.83 5.86 -0.93
C LEU A 17 16.90 6.55 -0.07
N THR A 18 17.43 7.69 -0.53
CA THR A 18 18.42 8.46 0.24
C THR A 18 17.85 8.88 1.60
N CYS A 19 16.61 9.40 1.65
CA CYS A 19 15.94 9.73 2.91
C CYS A 19 15.76 8.50 3.83
N GLY A 20 15.45 7.33 3.27
CA GLY A 20 15.30 6.10 4.04
C GLY A 20 16.59 5.69 4.77
N PHE A 21 17.76 5.89 4.14
CA PHE A 21 19.06 5.63 4.78
C PHE A 21 19.52 6.79 5.69
N LEU A 22 19.08 8.02 5.44
CA LEU A 22 19.48 9.20 6.22
C LEU A 22 18.99 9.16 7.67
N HIS A 23 17.94 8.38 7.95
CA HIS A 23 17.48 8.10 9.32
C HIS A 23 18.55 7.44 10.21
N HIS A 24 19.56 6.75 9.62
CA HIS A 24 20.70 6.24 10.37
C HIS A 24 21.72 7.30 10.78
N LEU A 25 21.72 8.47 10.11
CA LEU A 25 22.67 9.56 10.35
C LEU A 25 22.08 10.66 11.22
N ILE A 26 20.77 10.88 11.17
CA ILE A 26 20.07 11.95 11.90
C ILE A 26 18.95 11.32 12.72
N PRO A 27 18.93 11.53 14.06
CA PRO A 27 17.87 11.01 14.91
C PRO A 27 16.48 11.53 14.48
N PRO A 28 15.43 10.69 14.55
CA PRO A 28 14.07 11.07 14.16
C PRO A 28 13.49 12.23 14.97
N GLU A 29 14.05 12.52 16.15
CA GLU A 29 13.66 13.62 17.03
C GLU A 29 14.01 15.01 16.47
N VAL A 30 14.96 15.09 15.52
CA VAL A 30 15.38 16.36 14.90
C VAL A 30 14.73 16.52 13.52
N LEU A 31 14.76 15.46 12.70
CA LEU A 31 14.12 15.43 11.38
C LEU A 31 13.65 14.00 11.06
N ASN A 32 12.35 13.83 10.83
CA ASN A 32 11.78 12.53 10.53
C ASN A 32 11.91 12.18 9.04
N PHE A 33 13.11 11.74 8.64
CA PHE A 33 13.39 11.32 7.26
C PHE A 33 12.65 10.05 6.84
N GLU A 34 12.25 9.21 7.79
CA GLU A 34 11.44 8.01 7.53
C GLU A 34 10.05 8.38 7.02
N ARG A 35 9.41 9.38 7.63
CA ARG A 35 8.14 9.95 7.14
C ARG A 35 8.27 10.47 5.70
N LEU A 36 9.31 11.24 5.41
CA LEU A 36 9.54 11.78 4.06
C LEU A 36 9.80 10.66 3.04
N HIS A 37 10.59 9.66 3.42
CA HIS A 37 10.82 8.46 2.63
C HIS A 37 9.49 7.78 2.25
N ILE A 38 8.66 7.44 3.26
CA ILE A 38 7.37 6.76 3.06
C ILE A 38 6.47 7.55 2.11
N PHE A 39 6.39 8.87 2.25
CA PHE A 39 5.54 9.69 1.39
C PHE A 39 6.03 9.82 -0.05
N LEU A 40 7.34 10.05 -0.24
CA LEU A 40 7.91 10.12 -1.57
C LEU A 40 7.75 8.78 -2.30
N PHE A 41 7.92 7.69 -1.57
CA PHE A 41 7.83 6.34 -2.13
C PHE A 41 6.38 5.95 -2.42
N ASN A 42 5.52 5.98 -1.40
CA ASN A 42 4.19 5.41 -1.51
C ASN A 42 3.16 6.37 -2.13
N LEU A 43 3.13 7.62 -1.66
CA LEU A 43 2.12 8.58 -2.11
C LEU A 43 2.55 9.25 -3.42
N CYS A 44 3.76 9.81 -3.47
CA CYS A 44 4.24 10.55 -4.65
C CYS A 44 4.56 9.60 -5.80
N GLY A 45 5.34 8.55 -5.54
CA GLY A 45 5.66 7.51 -6.51
C GLY A 45 4.45 6.62 -6.81
N GLY A 46 4.09 5.79 -5.84
CA GLY A 46 3.04 4.78 -5.98
C GLY A 46 1.67 5.35 -6.36
N GLY A 47 1.21 6.41 -5.68
CA GLY A 47 -0.07 7.06 -5.99
C GLY A 47 -0.14 7.65 -7.40
N THR A 48 0.95 8.30 -7.86
CA THR A 48 1.00 8.84 -9.23
C THR A 48 1.04 7.72 -10.27
N LEU A 49 1.78 6.64 -10.01
CA LEU A 49 1.78 5.46 -10.88
C LEU A 49 0.39 4.82 -10.96
N LEU A 50 -0.32 4.73 -9.84
CA LEU A 50 -1.69 4.21 -9.80
C LEU A 50 -2.62 5.04 -10.68
N ILE A 51 -2.58 6.37 -10.60
CA ILE A 51 -3.38 7.25 -11.45
C ILE A 51 -2.97 7.09 -12.93
N TYR A 52 -1.67 7.11 -13.21
CA TYR A 52 -1.15 6.95 -14.58
C TYR A 52 -1.60 5.62 -15.21
N PHE A 53 -1.54 4.52 -14.45
CA PHE A 53 -2.00 3.20 -14.90
C PHE A 53 -3.53 3.16 -15.09
N THR A 54 -4.28 3.86 -14.25
CA THR A 54 -5.76 3.95 -14.37
C THR A 54 -6.19 4.74 -15.60
N GLU A 55 -5.48 5.81 -15.94
CA GLU A 55 -5.86 6.64 -17.08
C GLU A 55 -5.51 6.00 -18.44
N ASP A 56 -4.66 4.96 -18.45
CA ASP A 56 -4.20 4.23 -19.64
C ASP A 56 -3.73 5.15 -20.78
N ARG A 57 -3.04 6.25 -20.42
CA ARG A 57 -2.50 7.23 -21.38
C ARG A 57 -1.00 7.09 -21.55
N GLN A 58 -0.50 7.33 -22.76
CA GLN A 58 0.94 7.30 -23.05
C GLN A 58 1.74 8.40 -22.32
N ASN A 59 1.09 9.53 -22.02
CA ASN A 59 1.66 10.70 -21.35
C ASN A 59 0.92 10.98 -20.05
N LEU A 60 1.63 11.59 -19.09
CA LEU A 60 1.05 12.02 -17.82
C LEU A 60 -0.08 13.02 -18.09
N SER A 61 -1.28 12.75 -17.57
CA SER A 61 -2.38 13.69 -17.70
C SER A 61 -2.12 14.93 -16.83
N PRO A 62 -2.81 16.06 -17.12
CA PRO A 62 -2.78 17.22 -16.24
C PRO A 62 -3.23 16.88 -14.81
N LYS A 63 -4.17 15.94 -14.65
CA LYS A 63 -4.65 15.49 -13.33
C LYS A 63 -3.59 14.75 -12.56
N ALA A 64 -2.90 13.81 -13.21
CA ALA A 64 -1.79 13.07 -12.63
C ALA A 64 -0.60 13.99 -12.28
N LEU A 65 -0.35 15.03 -13.09
CA LEU A 65 0.66 16.05 -12.79
C LEU A 65 0.29 16.87 -11.54
N ILE A 66 -0.95 17.35 -11.48
CA ILE A 66 -1.47 18.10 -10.32
C ILE A 66 -1.41 17.21 -9.07
N PHE A 67 -1.81 15.95 -9.19
CA PHE A 67 -1.71 14.99 -8.10
C PHE A 67 -0.27 14.85 -7.61
N LEU A 68 0.71 14.67 -8.51
CA LEU A 68 2.11 14.54 -8.15
C LEU A 68 2.64 15.79 -7.43
N LEU A 69 2.33 16.99 -7.95
CA LEU A 69 2.74 18.25 -7.34
C LEU A 69 2.13 18.44 -5.94
N LEU A 70 0.85 18.12 -5.78
CA LEU A 70 0.17 18.16 -4.49
C LEU A 70 0.73 17.10 -3.52
N ALA A 71 1.04 15.90 -4.01
CA ALA A 71 1.59 14.82 -3.19
C ALA A 71 2.99 15.18 -2.67
N VAL A 72 3.86 15.75 -3.52
CA VAL A 72 5.19 16.24 -3.11
C VAL A 72 5.06 17.40 -2.13
N SER A 73 4.12 18.33 -2.38
CA SER A 73 3.85 19.45 -1.46
C SER A 73 3.36 18.94 -0.10
N PHE A 74 2.48 17.93 -0.09
CA PHE A 74 2.01 17.29 1.13
C PHE A 74 3.15 16.60 1.88
N ALA A 75 3.99 15.82 1.19
CA ALA A 75 5.14 15.15 1.78
C ALA A 75 6.09 16.15 2.45
N PHE A 76 6.37 17.27 1.79
CA PHE A 76 7.21 18.34 2.33
C PHE A 76 6.55 19.06 3.52
N CYS A 77 5.26 19.39 3.43
CA CYS A 77 4.54 20.02 4.55
C CYS A 77 4.47 19.10 5.78
N ALA A 78 4.25 17.80 5.58
CA ALA A 78 4.21 16.81 6.66
C ALA A 78 5.60 16.55 7.28
N PHE A 79 6.67 16.71 6.49
CA PHE A 79 8.05 16.67 6.97
C PHE A 79 8.41 17.92 7.79
N MET A 80 7.98 19.11 7.36
CA MET A 80 8.18 20.38 8.07
C MET A 80 7.18 20.62 9.21
N GLU A 81 6.30 19.65 9.51
CA GLU A 81 5.27 19.73 10.54
C GLU A 81 4.27 20.89 10.36
N TRP A 82 4.03 21.30 9.11
CA TRP A 82 3.06 22.34 8.76
C TRP A 82 1.65 21.77 8.70
N TYR A 83 1.10 21.44 9.88
CA TYR A 83 -0.12 20.65 9.99
C TYR A 83 -1.37 21.28 9.35
N ALA A 84 -1.47 22.61 9.29
CA ALA A 84 -2.60 23.28 8.64
C ALA A 84 -2.71 22.92 7.16
N LEU A 85 -1.58 22.84 6.44
CA LEU A 85 -1.56 22.48 5.03
C LEU A 85 -1.77 20.98 4.83
N THR A 86 -1.32 20.15 5.77
CA THR A 86 -1.54 18.69 5.73
C THR A 86 -3.00 18.30 5.95
N LEU A 87 -3.88 19.21 6.37
CA LEU A 87 -5.33 18.97 6.44
C LEU A 87 -6.04 19.25 5.12
N ILE A 88 -5.55 20.23 4.35
CA ILE A 88 -6.19 20.70 3.13
C ILE A 88 -5.75 19.87 1.92
N ILE A 89 -4.45 19.59 1.79
CA ILE A 89 -3.91 18.93 0.60
C ILE A 89 -4.48 17.51 0.40
N PRO A 90 -4.66 16.66 1.43
CA PRO A 90 -5.26 15.34 1.27
C PRO A 90 -6.68 15.37 0.72
N LEU A 91 -7.49 16.41 1.02
CA LEU A 91 -8.83 16.56 0.44
C LEU A 91 -8.75 16.73 -1.08
N ALA A 92 -7.82 17.57 -1.55
CA ALA A 92 -7.61 17.77 -2.98
C ALA A 92 -7.09 16.49 -3.66
N LEU A 93 -6.13 15.78 -3.03
CA LEU A 93 -5.61 14.51 -3.53
C LEU A 93 -6.69 13.43 -3.59
N ALA A 94 -7.53 13.33 -2.56
CA ALA A 94 -8.66 12.38 -2.51
C ALA A 94 -9.68 12.70 -3.60
N ALA A 95 -10.03 13.97 -3.79
CA ALA A 95 -10.95 14.40 -4.85
C ALA A 95 -10.41 14.07 -6.25
N ILE A 96 -9.11 14.27 -6.51
CA ILE A 96 -8.50 13.89 -7.80
C ILE A 96 -8.55 12.37 -7.99
N THR A 97 -8.15 11.59 -6.98
CA THR A 97 -8.15 10.12 -7.03
C THR A 97 -9.55 9.59 -7.29
N GLU A 98 -10.54 10.12 -6.59
CA GLU A 98 -11.93 9.73 -6.73
C GLU A 98 -12.49 10.13 -8.11
N THR A 99 -12.15 11.31 -8.61
CA THR A 99 -12.53 11.74 -9.95
C THR A 99 -11.98 10.79 -11.02
N VAL A 100 -10.72 10.38 -10.90
CA VAL A 100 -10.09 9.41 -11.81
C VAL A 100 -10.80 8.06 -11.71
N ARG A 101 -11.11 7.60 -10.50
CA ARG A 101 -11.85 6.35 -10.25
C ARG A 101 -13.24 6.38 -10.91
N VAL A 102 -14.02 7.45 -10.69
CA VAL A 102 -15.37 7.57 -11.26
C VAL A 102 -15.33 7.65 -12.78
N GLN A 103 -14.33 8.34 -13.36
CA GLN A 103 -14.19 8.41 -14.81
C GLN A 103 -13.82 7.06 -15.45
N HIS A 104 -12.97 6.26 -14.80
CA HIS A 104 -12.55 4.96 -15.34
C HIS A 104 -13.59 3.85 -15.12
N PHE A 105 -14.21 3.80 -13.93
CA PHE A 105 -15.17 2.75 -13.55
C PHE A 105 -16.64 3.16 -13.71
N GLY A 106 -16.92 4.39 -14.18
CA GLY A 106 -18.25 4.89 -14.52
C GLY A 106 -19.23 5.05 -13.37
N SER A 107 -18.81 4.82 -12.11
CA SER A 107 -19.71 4.77 -10.96
C SER A 107 -19.10 5.35 -9.69
N CYS A 108 -19.87 6.25 -9.05
CA CYS A 108 -19.54 6.83 -7.75
C CYS A 108 -19.63 5.80 -6.61
N LEU A 109 -20.54 4.84 -6.70
CA LEU A 109 -20.57 3.70 -5.79
C LEU A 109 -19.79 2.54 -6.42
N PRO A 110 -18.93 1.83 -5.67
CA PRO A 110 -18.07 0.80 -6.22
C PRO A 110 -18.84 -0.52 -6.44
N LYS A 111 -19.88 -0.48 -7.27
CA LYS A 111 -20.73 -1.64 -7.60
C LYS A 111 -19.95 -2.75 -8.30
N GLY A 112 -18.91 -2.39 -9.06
CA GLY A 112 -18.02 -3.34 -9.75
C GLY A 112 -17.31 -4.33 -8.81
N LEU A 113 -16.95 -3.90 -7.60
CA LEU A 113 -16.36 -4.77 -6.57
C LEU A 113 -17.24 -5.98 -6.24
N PHE A 114 -18.56 -5.80 -6.27
CA PHE A 114 -19.55 -6.82 -5.91
C PHE A 114 -20.13 -7.53 -7.13
N SER A 115 -19.77 -7.11 -8.35
CA SER A 115 -20.31 -7.71 -9.57
C SER A 115 -19.60 -9.05 -9.85
N PRO A 116 -20.32 -10.18 -9.96
CA PRO A 116 -19.74 -11.47 -10.30
C PRO A 116 -19.21 -11.53 -11.74
N GLY A 117 -19.62 -10.57 -12.60
CA GLY A 117 -19.18 -10.49 -14.00
C GLY A 117 -17.87 -9.74 -14.23
N GLU A 118 -17.28 -9.11 -13.20
CA GLU A 118 -16.02 -8.37 -13.35
C GLU A 118 -14.80 -9.24 -13.01
N SER A 119 -13.73 -9.09 -13.79
CA SER A 119 -12.47 -9.80 -13.57
C SER A 119 -11.87 -9.41 -12.21
N THR A 120 -11.26 -10.39 -11.53
CA THR A 120 -10.63 -10.18 -10.22
C THR A 120 -9.56 -9.08 -10.27
N ALA A 121 -8.83 -8.98 -11.38
CA ALA A 121 -7.85 -7.91 -11.62
C ALA A 121 -8.50 -6.52 -11.56
N ARG A 122 -9.64 -6.34 -12.22
CA ARG A 122 -10.38 -5.08 -12.23
C ARG A 122 -10.91 -4.71 -10.85
N LYS A 123 -11.39 -5.70 -10.08
CA LYS A 123 -11.81 -5.51 -8.68
C LYS A 123 -10.65 -5.02 -7.80
N PHE A 124 -9.47 -5.62 -7.92
CA PHE A 124 -8.27 -5.16 -7.20
C PHE A 124 -7.84 -3.75 -7.58
N HIS A 125 -7.92 -3.40 -8.87
CA HIS A 125 -7.60 -2.05 -9.35
C HIS A 125 -8.56 -1.01 -8.75
N GLN A 126 -9.86 -1.30 -8.77
CA GLN A 126 -10.86 -0.42 -8.15
C GLN A 126 -10.63 -0.28 -6.64
N ALA A 127 -10.31 -1.39 -5.96
CA ALA A 127 -10.00 -1.40 -4.53
C ALA A 127 -8.75 -0.56 -4.20
N ALA A 128 -7.71 -0.59 -5.03
CA ALA A 128 -6.50 0.19 -4.83
C ALA A 128 -6.78 1.72 -4.83
N LEU A 129 -7.54 2.21 -5.81
CA LEU A 129 -7.92 3.63 -5.89
C LEU A 129 -8.82 4.06 -4.73
N LEU A 130 -9.78 3.20 -4.35
CA LEU A 130 -10.67 3.45 -3.23
C LEU A 130 -9.90 3.47 -1.91
N CYS A 131 -8.95 2.55 -1.73
CA CYS A 131 -8.05 2.50 -0.58
C CYS A 131 -7.20 3.78 -0.49
N LEU A 132 -6.65 4.28 -1.61
CA LEU A 132 -5.89 5.53 -1.62
C LEU A 132 -6.75 6.74 -1.26
N SER A 133 -7.95 6.84 -1.86
CA SER A 133 -8.90 7.92 -1.59
C SER A 133 -9.36 7.95 -0.13
N LEU A 134 -9.76 6.79 0.41
CA LEU A 134 -10.15 6.66 1.81
C LEU A 134 -8.98 6.88 2.76
N GLY A 135 -7.79 6.39 2.44
CA GLY A 135 -6.58 6.62 3.24
C GLY A 135 -6.24 8.11 3.36
N LEU A 136 -6.34 8.85 2.25
CA LEU A 136 -6.18 10.31 2.25
C LEU A 136 -7.26 11.02 3.07
N PHE A 137 -8.51 10.58 2.98
CA PHE A 137 -9.59 11.16 3.78
C PHE A 137 -9.44 10.89 5.28
N ILE A 138 -9.09 9.65 5.65
CA ILE A 138 -8.88 9.23 7.05
C ILE A 138 -7.60 9.86 7.64
N SER A 139 -6.62 10.22 6.80
CA SER A 139 -5.41 10.93 7.26
C SER A 139 -5.71 12.27 7.94
N ILE A 140 -6.81 12.93 7.57
CA ILE A 140 -7.21 14.24 8.09
C ILE A 140 -7.64 14.15 9.57
N PRO A 141 -8.66 13.34 9.95
CA PRO A 141 -9.02 13.17 11.36
C PRO A 141 -7.89 12.53 12.16
N ALA A 142 -7.07 11.65 11.57
CA ALA A 142 -5.89 11.11 12.24
C ALA A 142 -4.87 12.22 12.60
N THR A 143 -4.61 13.15 11.68
CA THR A 143 -3.73 14.31 11.92
C THR A 143 -4.33 15.26 12.94
N LEU A 144 -5.62 15.57 12.84
CA LEU A 144 -6.33 16.43 13.81
C LEU A 144 -6.27 15.85 15.23
N ASN A 145 -6.52 14.55 15.36
CA ASN A 145 -6.48 13.87 16.65
C ASN A 145 -5.06 13.84 17.22
N SER A 146 -4.04 13.60 16.39
CA SER A 146 -2.66 13.52 16.84
C SER A 146 -2.05 14.87 17.25
N VAL A 147 -2.47 15.98 16.65
CA VAL A 147 -1.82 17.30 16.82
C VAL A 147 -2.64 18.26 17.68
N TYR A 148 -3.97 18.28 17.51
CA TYR A 148 -4.83 19.31 18.12
C TYR A 148 -5.80 18.75 19.15
N GLY A 149 -6.43 17.61 18.83
CA GLY A 149 -7.54 17.09 19.61
C GLY A 149 -7.11 16.22 20.79
N HIS A 150 -6.13 15.34 20.60
CA HIS A 150 -5.80 14.25 21.54
C HIS A 150 -7.03 13.52 22.09
N TRP A 151 -8.13 13.47 21.33
CA TRP A 151 -9.41 12.92 21.77
C TRP A 151 -9.34 11.40 21.95
N ILE A 152 -8.47 10.74 21.18
CA ILE A 152 -8.21 9.30 21.25
C ILE A 152 -6.70 9.10 21.41
N THR A 153 -6.25 8.76 22.61
CA THR A 153 -4.87 8.38 22.90
C THR A 153 -4.65 6.90 22.57
N LEU A 154 -4.52 6.59 21.28
CA LEU A 154 -4.08 5.27 20.80
C LEU A 154 -2.64 5.39 20.30
N ASP A 155 -1.70 4.70 20.95
CA ASP A 155 -0.28 4.71 20.56
C ASP A 155 -0.04 4.25 19.11
N LYS A 156 -0.96 3.45 18.57
CA LYS A 156 -0.90 2.92 17.20
C LYS A 156 -1.60 3.83 16.17
N LEU A 157 -2.33 4.85 16.60
CA LEU A 157 -2.94 5.88 15.74
C LEU A 157 -2.05 7.14 15.65
N LYS A 158 -0.76 7.00 15.96
CA LYS A 158 0.23 8.04 15.72
C LYS A 158 0.40 8.24 14.22
N LEU A 159 0.67 9.50 13.86
CA LEU A 159 0.78 9.98 12.49
C LEU A 159 1.70 9.09 11.63
N ASP A 160 2.85 8.70 12.18
CA ASP A 160 3.87 7.91 11.48
C ASP A 160 3.41 6.47 11.18
N THR A 161 2.65 5.86 12.10
CA THR A 161 2.11 4.51 11.92
C THR A 161 0.95 4.47 10.93
N PHE A 162 0.11 5.51 10.90
CA PHE A 162 -1.00 5.60 9.96
C PHE A 162 -0.51 5.69 8.50
N PHE A 163 0.64 6.33 8.25
CA PHE A 163 1.18 6.51 6.89
C PHE A 163 1.73 5.25 6.24
N LEU A 164 2.03 4.20 7.03
CA LEU A 164 2.22 2.84 6.50
C LEU A 164 0.99 2.36 5.71
N GLY A 165 -0.19 2.92 6.01
CA GLY A 165 -1.44 2.67 5.29
C GLY A 165 -1.38 3.04 3.80
N PHE A 166 -0.51 3.98 3.40
CA PHE A 166 -0.35 4.35 1.98
C PHE A 166 0.40 3.29 1.15
N SER A 167 1.01 2.29 1.78
CA SER A 167 1.58 1.13 1.09
C SER A 167 0.51 0.16 0.56
N PHE A 168 -0.68 0.13 1.17
CA PHE A 168 -1.74 -0.82 0.81
C PHE A 168 -2.29 -0.62 -0.61
N PRO A 169 -2.61 0.61 -1.08
CA PRO A 169 -3.01 0.85 -2.46
C PRO A 169 -2.02 0.28 -3.48
N ILE A 170 -0.72 0.38 -3.20
CA ILE A 170 0.34 -0.09 -4.09
C ILE A 170 0.36 -1.63 -4.12
N SER A 171 0.21 -2.26 -2.96
CA SER A 171 0.09 -3.71 -2.88
C SER A 171 -1.13 -4.23 -3.64
N LEU A 172 -2.28 -3.54 -3.57
CA LEU A 172 -3.50 -3.92 -4.27
C LEU A 172 -3.39 -3.75 -5.78
N ILE A 173 -2.72 -2.70 -6.28
CA ILE A 173 -2.49 -2.56 -7.73
C ILE A 173 -1.50 -3.61 -8.25
N SER A 174 -0.46 -3.96 -7.50
CA SER A 174 0.43 -5.07 -7.86
C SER A 174 -0.34 -6.39 -7.95
N MET A 175 -1.26 -6.65 -7.01
CA MET A 175 -2.17 -7.79 -7.10
C MET A 175 -3.06 -7.72 -8.35
N SER A 176 -3.61 -6.54 -8.68
CA SER A 176 -4.37 -6.37 -9.93
C SER A 176 -3.57 -6.81 -11.16
N VAL A 177 -2.31 -6.38 -11.27
CA VAL A 177 -1.43 -6.76 -12.38
C VAL A 177 -1.16 -8.27 -12.37
N ILE A 178 -0.86 -8.87 -11.21
CA ILE A 178 -0.67 -10.33 -11.07
C ILE A 178 -1.87 -11.10 -11.62
N PHE A 179 -3.08 -10.71 -11.22
CA PHE A 179 -4.32 -11.36 -11.66
C PHE A 179 -4.62 -11.11 -13.15
N SER A 180 -4.24 -9.95 -13.71
CA SER A 180 -4.40 -9.67 -15.15
C SER A 180 -3.50 -10.54 -16.04
N LEU A 181 -2.39 -11.05 -15.49
CA LEU A 181 -1.45 -11.92 -16.19
C LEU A 181 -1.80 -13.41 -16.05
N MET A 182 -2.83 -13.75 -15.29
CA MET A 182 -3.40 -15.10 -15.22
C MET A 182 -4.42 -15.28 -16.34
N LYS A 183 -4.52 -16.49 -16.89
CA LYS A 183 -5.54 -16.81 -17.91
C LYS A 183 -6.96 -16.45 -17.42
N GLU A 184 -7.70 -15.71 -18.25
CA GLU A 184 -9.10 -15.35 -18.00
C GLU A 184 -10.04 -16.54 -18.25
N GLU A 185 -9.73 -17.36 -19.26
CA GLU A 185 -10.47 -18.58 -19.58
C GLU A 185 -10.04 -19.72 -18.64
N CYS A 186 -10.80 -19.92 -17.57
CA CYS A 186 -10.56 -21.00 -16.62
C CYS A 186 -11.87 -21.65 -16.17
N GLN A 187 -11.75 -22.90 -15.71
CA GLN A 187 -12.85 -23.63 -15.08
C GLN A 187 -13.53 -22.78 -13.99
N PRO A 188 -14.86 -22.93 -13.79
CA PRO A 188 -15.62 -22.10 -12.84
C PRO A 188 -15.04 -22.12 -11.41
N LEU A 189 -14.44 -23.25 -11.01
CA LEU A 189 -13.77 -23.39 -9.71
C LEU A 189 -12.61 -22.42 -9.53
N ILE A 190 -11.79 -22.21 -10.58
CA ILE A 190 -10.66 -21.30 -10.53
C ILE A 190 -11.14 -19.86 -10.43
N CYS A 191 -12.19 -19.48 -11.18
CA CYS A 191 -12.77 -18.14 -11.10
C CYS A 191 -13.30 -17.85 -9.68
N MET A 192 -14.00 -18.81 -9.09
CA MET A 192 -14.47 -18.71 -7.71
C MET A 192 -13.31 -18.59 -6.71
N LEU A 193 -12.23 -19.37 -6.87
CA LEU A 193 -11.05 -19.30 -6.01
C LEU A 193 -10.33 -17.95 -6.11
N LYS A 194 -10.26 -17.35 -7.31
CA LYS A 194 -9.70 -16.00 -7.51
C LYS A 194 -10.55 -14.95 -6.78
N GLU A 195 -11.88 -15.06 -6.85
CA GLU A 195 -12.80 -14.15 -6.17
C GLU A 195 -12.76 -14.29 -4.63
N ILE A 196 -12.71 -15.53 -4.11
CA ILE A 196 -12.52 -15.78 -2.68
C ILE A 196 -11.20 -15.16 -2.21
N SER A 197 -10.12 -15.33 -2.97
CA SER A 197 -8.81 -14.75 -2.66
C SER A 197 -8.85 -13.21 -2.59
N PHE A 198 -9.60 -12.58 -3.49
CA PHE A 198 -9.84 -11.14 -3.47
C PHE A 198 -10.53 -10.67 -2.19
N TRP A 199 -11.58 -11.37 -1.75
CA TRP A 199 -12.29 -11.01 -0.53
C TRP A 199 -11.44 -11.25 0.72
N ILE A 200 -10.74 -12.38 0.79
CA ILE A 200 -9.86 -12.68 1.93
C ILE A 200 -8.77 -11.62 2.09
N ILE A 201 -8.15 -11.16 0.99
CA ILE A 201 -7.12 -10.11 1.08
C ILE A 201 -7.72 -8.78 1.55
N ASN A 202 -8.75 -8.27 0.88
CA ASN A 202 -9.27 -6.94 1.19
C ASN A 202 -9.91 -6.90 2.58
N LEU A 203 -10.75 -7.88 2.92
CA LEU A 203 -11.38 -7.96 4.23
C LEU A 203 -10.35 -8.29 5.32
N GLY A 204 -9.41 -9.19 5.02
CA GLY A 204 -8.34 -9.56 5.94
C GLY A 204 -7.49 -8.37 6.35
N VAL A 205 -7.07 -7.52 5.41
CA VAL A 205 -6.30 -6.30 5.73
C VAL A 205 -7.10 -5.31 6.58
N ILE A 206 -8.39 -5.10 6.27
CA ILE A 206 -9.26 -4.20 7.05
C ILE A 206 -9.42 -4.71 8.48
N ILE A 207 -9.76 -5.99 8.66
CA ILE A 207 -9.95 -6.58 9.99
C ILE A 207 -8.62 -6.66 10.75
N PHE A 208 -7.51 -6.96 10.05
CA PHE A 208 -6.18 -6.96 10.64
C PHE A 208 -5.84 -5.59 11.24
N PHE A 209 -6.11 -4.51 10.50
CA PHE A 209 -5.89 -3.15 11.00
C PHE A 209 -6.76 -2.83 12.23
N LEU A 210 -8.03 -3.25 12.24
CA LEU A 210 -8.90 -3.09 13.40
C LEU A 210 -8.37 -3.84 14.63
N PHE A 211 -7.84 -5.06 14.46
CA PHE A 211 -7.27 -5.83 15.56
C PHE A 211 -5.92 -5.29 16.04
N ILE A 212 -5.12 -4.70 15.15
CA ILE A 212 -3.93 -3.93 15.53
C ILE A 212 -4.33 -2.79 16.45
N LEU A 213 -5.34 -2.00 16.07
CA LEU A 213 -5.85 -0.88 16.87
C LEU A 213 -6.44 -1.34 18.21
N ALA A 214 -7.15 -2.48 18.25
CA ALA A 214 -7.69 -3.06 19.48
C ALA A 214 -6.65 -3.77 20.36
N ASN A 215 -5.41 -3.93 19.87
CA ASN A 215 -4.32 -4.66 20.52
C ASN A 215 -4.65 -6.12 20.89
N TRP A 216 -5.45 -6.81 20.05
CA TRP A 216 -5.86 -8.19 20.30
C TRP A 216 -4.92 -9.20 19.62
N PHE A 217 -4.16 -9.97 20.42
CA PHE A 217 -3.15 -10.92 19.92
C PHE A 217 -3.70 -12.07 19.08
N LEU A 218 -4.58 -12.90 19.67
CA LEU A 218 -5.05 -14.14 19.05
C LEU A 218 -5.68 -13.89 17.66
N PRO A 219 -6.54 -12.86 17.50
CA PRO A 219 -7.12 -12.52 16.21
C PRO A 219 -6.10 -11.97 15.20
N GLN A 220 -5.06 -11.25 15.64
CA GLN A 220 -3.98 -10.80 14.73
C GLN A 220 -3.22 -11.98 14.13
N VAL A 221 -2.84 -12.98 14.95
CA VAL A 221 -2.14 -14.18 14.47
C VAL A 221 -3.02 -14.99 13.52
N ALA A 222 -4.30 -15.16 13.85
CA ALA A 222 -5.25 -15.90 13.02
C ALA A 222 -5.41 -15.27 11.62
N ILE A 223 -5.53 -13.95 11.55
CA ILE A 223 -5.64 -13.25 10.26
C ILE A 223 -4.32 -13.24 9.50
N ALA A 224 -3.20 -12.96 10.17
CA ALA A 224 -1.87 -12.98 9.53
C ALA A 224 -1.59 -14.36 8.89
N THR A 225 -1.94 -15.44 9.59
CA THR A 225 -1.83 -16.81 9.09
C THR A 225 -2.75 -17.06 7.90
N THR A 226 -4.00 -16.59 7.96
CA THR A 226 -4.97 -16.73 6.85
C THR A 226 -4.50 -15.97 5.60
N LEU A 227 -3.98 -14.75 5.77
CA LEU A 227 -3.40 -13.95 4.70
C LEU A 227 -2.15 -14.63 4.10
N PHE A 228 -1.28 -15.20 4.95
CA PHE A 228 -0.11 -15.97 4.50
C PHE A 228 -0.50 -17.15 3.60
N PHE A 229 -1.48 -17.96 4.00
CA PHE A 229 -1.96 -19.07 3.19
C PHE A 229 -2.60 -18.59 1.88
N THR A 230 -3.36 -17.49 1.93
CA THR A 230 -4.00 -16.91 0.75
C THR A 230 -2.96 -16.40 -0.26
N VAL A 231 -1.92 -15.70 0.20
CA VAL A 231 -0.85 -15.20 -0.68
C VAL A 231 -0.02 -16.35 -1.24
N SER A 232 0.29 -17.37 -0.44
CA SER A 232 0.96 -18.59 -0.91
C SER A 232 0.13 -19.33 -1.97
N PHE A 233 -1.20 -19.35 -1.78
CA PHE A 233 -2.12 -19.92 -2.75
C PHE A 233 -2.18 -19.11 -4.05
N ILE A 234 -2.16 -17.78 -3.98
CA ILE A 234 -2.07 -16.91 -5.17
C ILE A 234 -0.75 -17.15 -5.91
N LEU A 235 0.37 -17.31 -5.21
CA LEU A 235 1.65 -17.67 -5.82
C LEU A 235 1.53 -19.00 -6.59
N TYR A 236 0.94 -20.02 -5.97
CA TYR A 236 0.69 -21.29 -6.63
C TYR A 236 -0.17 -21.15 -7.90
N LEU A 237 -1.29 -20.41 -7.81
CA LEU A 237 -2.14 -20.13 -8.96
C LEU A 237 -1.40 -19.36 -10.05
N TYR A 238 -0.57 -18.38 -9.70
CA TYR A 238 0.20 -17.58 -10.64
C TYR A 238 1.28 -18.42 -11.36
N LEU A 239 1.97 -19.31 -10.64
CA LEU A 239 2.95 -20.20 -11.25
C LEU A 239 2.30 -21.14 -12.28
N HIS A 240 1.11 -21.66 -11.96
CA HIS A 240 0.39 -22.63 -12.80
C HIS A 240 -0.42 -21.98 -13.94
N GLN A 241 -1.02 -20.82 -13.71
CA GLN A 241 -1.93 -20.15 -14.67
C GLN A 241 -1.31 -18.91 -15.35
N GLY A 242 -0.14 -18.47 -14.90
CA GLY A 242 0.53 -17.29 -15.44
C GLY A 242 0.97 -17.50 -16.88
N VAL A 243 0.55 -16.59 -17.77
CA VAL A 243 0.95 -16.57 -19.17
C VAL A 243 2.48 -16.38 -19.26
N ARG A 244 3.14 -17.05 -20.22
CA ARG A 244 4.58 -16.91 -20.42
C ARG A 244 4.89 -15.53 -21.03
N LEU A 245 5.22 -14.55 -20.20
CA LEU A 245 5.74 -13.24 -20.58
C LEU A 245 7.12 -13.02 -19.94
N GLN A 246 7.96 -12.20 -20.60
CA GLN A 246 9.33 -11.90 -20.16
C GLN A 246 9.40 -11.25 -18.76
N GLN A 247 8.29 -10.66 -18.29
CA GLN A 247 8.12 -10.08 -16.96
C GLN A 247 7.77 -11.10 -15.86
N LYS A 248 7.68 -12.40 -16.17
CA LYS A 248 7.29 -13.41 -15.18
C LYS A 248 8.25 -13.45 -13.99
N ALA A 249 9.57 -13.30 -14.21
CA ALA A 249 10.57 -13.31 -13.15
C ALA A 249 10.43 -12.12 -12.18
N PHE A 250 10.17 -10.93 -12.72
CA PHE A 250 9.92 -9.68 -11.99
C PHE A 250 8.74 -9.85 -11.02
N LEU A 251 7.56 -10.21 -11.54
CA LEU A 251 6.38 -10.43 -10.71
C LEU A 251 6.48 -11.62 -9.74
N THR A 252 7.20 -12.69 -10.13
CA THR A 252 7.43 -13.82 -9.22
C THR A 252 8.27 -13.39 -8.02
N SER A 253 9.25 -12.49 -8.23
CA SER A 253 10.04 -11.93 -7.13
C SER A 253 9.19 -11.08 -6.19
N GLY A 254 8.23 -10.29 -6.70
CA GLY A 254 7.32 -9.49 -5.87
C GLY A 254 6.40 -10.35 -5.00
N ILE A 255 5.82 -11.42 -5.56
CA ILE A 255 5.01 -12.36 -4.77
C ILE A 255 5.87 -13.12 -3.75
N PHE A 256 7.13 -13.41 -4.08
CA PHE A 256 8.05 -14.04 -3.13
C PHE A 256 8.39 -13.10 -1.96
N PHE A 257 8.61 -11.81 -2.22
CA PHE A 257 8.80 -10.80 -1.17
C PHE A 257 7.60 -10.70 -0.23
N LEU A 258 6.38 -10.79 -0.76
CA LEU A 258 5.15 -10.86 0.03
C LEU A 258 5.10 -12.07 0.98
N VAL A 259 5.50 -13.24 0.49
CA VAL A 259 5.56 -14.46 1.31
C VAL A 259 6.56 -14.28 2.44
N ILE A 260 7.74 -13.73 2.16
CA ILE A 260 8.75 -13.40 3.19
C ILE A 260 8.19 -12.37 4.18
N THR A 261 7.50 -11.34 3.69
CA THR A 261 6.88 -10.30 4.53
C THR A 261 5.87 -10.91 5.49
N ALA A 262 5.04 -11.84 5.00
CA ALA A 262 4.05 -12.53 5.82
C ALA A 262 4.71 -13.46 6.87
N ILE A 263 5.76 -14.20 6.50
CA ILE A 263 6.53 -15.04 7.44
C ILE A 263 7.15 -14.18 8.53
N THR A 264 7.88 -13.13 8.15
CA THR A 264 8.55 -12.24 9.11
C THR A 264 7.54 -11.52 10.00
N GLY A 265 6.38 -11.14 9.47
CA GLY A 265 5.29 -10.54 10.25
C GLY A 265 4.68 -11.49 11.27
N ILE A 266 4.42 -12.76 10.91
CA ILE A 266 3.91 -13.77 11.85
C ILE A 266 4.93 -14.02 12.97
N ILE A 267 6.21 -14.19 12.62
CA ILE A 267 7.27 -14.42 13.61
C ILE A 267 7.38 -13.21 14.55
N TYR A 268 7.28 -11.98 14.02
CA TYR A 268 7.31 -10.76 14.83
C TYR A 268 6.13 -10.71 15.83
N ILE A 269 4.90 -10.98 15.38
CA ILE A 269 3.72 -10.99 16.27
C ILE A 269 3.90 -12.05 17.37
N LEU A 270 4.41 -13.24 17.04
CA LEU A 270 4.66 -14.28 18.04
C LEU A 270 5.74 -13.89 19.06
N LEU A 271 6.76 -13.15 18.63
CA LEU A 271 7.83 -12.66 19.52
C LEU A 271 7.38 -11.46 20.37
N GLU A 272 6.58 -10.54 19.83
CA GLU A 272 6.05 -9.38 20.58
C GLU A 272 5.22 -9.80 21.81
N PHE A 273 4.59 -10.97 21.73
CA PHE A 273 3.77 -11.53 22.80
C PHE A 273 4.44 -12.67 23.59
N SER A 274 5.72 -12.95 23.35
CA SER A 274 6.48 -13.93 24.13
C SER A 274 7.01 -13.30 25.44
N VAL A 275 7.22 -14.14 26.46
CA VAL A 275 7.72 -13.70 27.78
C VAL A 275 9.17 -13.19 27.70
N ASP A 276 9.92 -13.63 26.68
CA ASP A 276 11.32 -13.28 26.43
C ASP A 276 11.49 -12.12 25.43
N TYR A 277 10.47 -11.26 25.26
CA TYR A 277 10.54 -10.14 24.34
C TYR A 277 11.64 -9.14 24.74
N ASN A 278 12.73 -9.14 23.98
CA ASN A 278 13.77 -8.13 24.04
C ASN A 278 13.70 -7.23 22.78
N PRO A 279 13.41 -5.92 22.90
CA PRO A 279 13.36 -4.99 21.77
C PRO A 279 14.66 -4.94 20.95
N GLN A 280 15.82 -5.22 21.58
CA GLN A 280 17.11 -5.16 20.90
C GLN A 280 17.38 -6.39 20.02
N GLU A 281 16.91 -7.57 20.44
CA GLU A 281 17.09 -8.82 19.69
C GLU A 281 16.07 -8.98 18.56
N THR A 282 14.90 -8.35 18.68
CA THR A 282 13.83 -8.35 17.68
C THR A 282 13.97 -7.25 16.62
N LEU A 283 14.83 -6.25 16.85
CA LEU A 283 15.11 -5.15 15.93
C LEU A 283 15.53 -5.58 14.51
N PRO A 284 16.41 -6.60 14.31
CA PRO A 284 16.79 -7.05 12.97
C PRO A 284 15.62 -7.67 12.21
N LEU A 285 14.78 -8.44 12.90
CA LEU A 285 13.59 -9.04 12.33
C LEU A 285 12.55 -7.98 11.94
N LEU A 286 12.33 -7.00 12.82
CA LEU A 286 11.44 -5.87 12.54
C LEU A 286 11.92 -5.06 11.33
N ARG A 287 13.23 -4.79 11.23
CA ARG A 287 13.83 -4.12 10.06
C ARG A 287 13.69 -4.95 8.79
N MET A 288 13.88 -6.27 8.86
CA MET A 288 13.68 -7.16 7.71
C MET A 288 12.20 -7.17 7.27
N HIS A 289 11.27 -7.24 8.22
CA HIS A 289 9.83 -7.18 7.95
C HIS A 289 9.44 -5.84 7.32
N ALA A 290 9.81 -4.72 7.94
CA ALA A 290 9.54 -3.39 7.41
C ALA A 290 10.16 -3.22 6.01
N PHE A 291 11.40 -3.66 5.82
CA PHE A 291 12.06 -3.58 4.53
C PHE A 291 11.33 -4.39 3.45
N THR A 292 10.99 -5.64 3.75
CA THR A 292 10.28 -6.50 2.79
C THR A 292 8.86 -6.01 2.50
N ALA A 293 8.15 -5.47 3.51
CA ALA A 293 6.82 -4.90 3.36
C ALA A 293 6.79 -3.60 2.54
N LEU A 294 7.74 -2.69 2.79
CA LEU A 294 7.80 -1.37 2.14
C LEU A 294 8.45 -1.43 0.75
N TYR A 295 9.53 -2.18 0.60
CA TYR A 295 10.35 -2.15 -0.62
C TYR A 295 10.14 -3.36 -1.52
N GLY A 296 9.64 -4.49 -0.98
CA GLY A 296 9.54 -5.76 -1.72
C GLY A 296 8.74 -5.68 -3.00
N TRP A 297 7.74 -4.79 -3.07
CA TRP A 297 6.89 -4.58 -4.25
C TRP A 297 7.44 -3.60 -5.29
N ASN A 298 8.28 -2.68 -4.86
CA ASN A 298 8.75 -1.58 -5.70
C ASN A 298 10.16 -1.86 -6.27
N LEU A 299 10.91 -2.76 -5.62
CA LEU A 299 12.17 -3.32 -6.12
C LEU A 299 11.94 -4.49 -7.11
N SER A 300 10.82 -5.20 -6.94
CA SER A 300 10.44 -6.37 -7.73
C SER A 300 9.80 -6.04 -9.03
#